data_AF-A0A1J0LPV9-F1
#
_entry.id   AF-A0A1J0LPV9-F1
#
_cell.length_a   1.000
_cell.length_b   1.000
_cell.length_c   1.000
_cell.angle_alpha   90.00
_cell.angle_beta   90.00
_cell.angle_gamma   90.00
#
_symmetry.space_group_name_H-M   'P 1'
#
loop_
_entity.id
_entity.type
_entity.pdbx_description
1 polymer ?
#
loop_
_entity_poly.entity_id
_entity_poly.type
_entity_poly.pdbx_seq_one_letter_code
_entity_poly.pdbx_strand_id
1 'polypeptide(L)'
;MNFKIKRGLSFGIDLMIIALLIIIIEFIIEFNDDYFYYMMYGCLFLKDVLSKKGSLGKLILGLKLETNNNQYRYFRIISRNFSLVLWPIEAIVFTIYGKRIGDYIFKTDVVLDNKINDSI
;
A
#
# COMPACT_ATOMS: atom_id res chain seq x y z
N MET A 1 19.82 -1.01 2.90
CA MET A 1 18.76 -0.13 3.45
C MET A 1 17.94 -0.88 4.50
N ASN A 2 17.66 -0.26 5.65
CA ASN A 2 16.88 -0.88 6.73
C ASN A 2 15.48 -1.30 6.23
N PHE A 3 15.01 -2.48 6.64
CA PHE A 3 13.73 -3.05 6.21
C PHE A 3 12.53 -2.14 6.54
N LYS A 4 12.53 -1.50 7.72
CA LYS A 4 11.48 -0.52 8.09
C LYS A 4 11.48 0.69 7.14
N ILE A 5 12.66 1.16 6.76
CA ILE A 5 12.81 2.28 5.82
C ILE A 5 12.31 1.88 4.42
N LYS A 6 12.65 0.69 3.93
CA LYS A 6 12.09 0.14 2.67
C LYS A 6 10.57 0.14 2.69
N ARG A 7 9.95 -0.30 3.79
CA ARG A 7 8.49 -0.31 3.92
C ARG A 7 7.90 1.11 3.89
N GLY A 8 8.47 2.05 4.64
CA GLY A 8 8.05 3.45 4.61
C GLY A 8 8.17 4.08 3.22
N LEU A 9 9.31 3.88 2.56
CA LEU A 9 9.54 4.37 1.19
C LEU A 9 8.59 3.74 0.18
N SER A 10 8.27 2.44 0.28
CA SER A 10 7.29 1.82 -0.62
C SER A 10 5.92 2.49 -0.51
N PHE A 11 5.52 2.86 0.71
CA PHE A 11 4.27 3.59 0.92
C PHE A 11 4.33 5.00 0.33
N GLY A 12 5.44 5.71 0.50
CA GLY A 12 5.63 7.04 -0.11
C GLY A 12 5.59 6.99 -1.65
N ILE A 13 6.26 6.01 -2.26
CA ILE A 13 6.22 5.79 -3.72
C ILE A 13 4.78 5.56 -4.18
N ASP A 14 4.00 4.73 -3.47
CA ASP A 14 2.60 4.51 -3.82
C ASP A 14 1.78 5.80 -3.77
N LEU A 15 1.99 6.67 -2.77
CA LEU A 15 1.30 7.96 -2.68
C LEU A 15 1.67 8.87 -3.85
N MET A 16 2.95 8.92 -4.23
CA MET A 16 3.40 9.71 -5.38
C MET A 16 2.79 9.22 -6.69
N ILE A 17 2.71 7.90 -6.89
CA ILE A 17 2.08 7.31 -8.09
C ILE A 17 0.59 7.65 -8.12
N ILE A 18 -0.11 7.50 -6.99
CA ILE A 18 -1.54 7.82 -6.90
C ILE A 18 -1.78 9.31 -7.17
N ALA A 19 -1.00 10.19 -6.56
CA ALA A 19 -1.11 11.63 -6.78
C ALA A 19 -0.88 12.00 -8.26
N LEU A 20 0.17 11.43 -8.88
CA LEU A 20 0.44 11.64 -10.29
C LEU A 20 -0.72 11.17 -11.19
N LEU A 21 -1.27 9.98 -10.93
CA LEU A 21 -2.41 9.46 -11.67
C LEU A 21 -3.63 10.37 -11.58
N ILE A 22 -3.93 10.87 -10.38
CA ILE A 22 -5.07 11.75 -10.14
C ILE A 22 -4.89 13.08 -10.87
N ILE A 23 -3.70 13.69 -10.80
CA ILE A 23 -3.39 14.94 -11.52
C ILE A 23 -3.57 14.77 -13.04
N ILE A 24 -3.11 13.64 -13.60
CA ILE A 24 -3.30 13.35 -15.03
C ILE A 24 -4.78 13.23 -15.37
N ILE A 25 -5.56 12.56 -14.52
CA ILE A 25 -6.99 12.36 -14.73
C ILE A 25 -7.75 13.70 -14.64
N GLU A 26 -7.43 14.54 -13.66
CA GLU A 26 -8.01 15.88 -13.48
C GLU A 26 -7.72 16.80 -14.69
N PHE A 27 -6.53 16.68 -15.28
CA PHE A 27 -6.19 17.41 -16.50
C PHE A 27 -7.05 17.00 -17.71
N ILE A 28 -7.53 15.75 -17.74
CA ILE A 28 -8.35 15.21 -18.84
C ILE A 28 -9.84 15.44 -18.59
N ILE A 29 -10.26 15.34 -17.33
CA ILE A 29 -11.66 15.37 -16.90
C ILE A 29 -11.78 16.39 -15.77
N GLU A 30 -12.58 17.42 -15.98
CA GLU A 30 -12.89 18.40 -14.94
C GLU A 30 -13.79 17.73 -13.88
N PHE A 31 -13.19 17.34 -12.76
CA PHE A 31 -13.90 16.75 -11.63
C PHE A 31 -14.38 17.82 -10.67
N ASN A 32 -15.54 17.58 -10.04
CA ASN A 32 -15.87 18.27 -8.80
C ASN A 32 -14.96 17.74 -7.67
N ASP A 33 -14.59 18.61 -6.73
CA ASP A 33 -13.74 18.33 -5.57
C ASP A 33 -14.14 17.03 -4.84
N ASP A 34 -15.45 16.78 -4.68
CA ASP A 34 -15.94 15.55 -4.00
C ASP A 34 -15.51 14.26 -4.73
N TYR A 35 -15.63 14.22 -6.05
CA TYR A 35 -15.23 13.05 -6.84
C TYR A 35 -13.72 12.85 -6.82
N PHE A 36 -12.95 13.94 -6.78
CA PHE A 36 -11.51 13.90 -6.61
C PHE A 36 -11.14 13.18 -5.30
N TYR A 37 -11.76 13.55 -4.18
CA TYR A 37 -11.52 12.89 -2.89
C TYR A 37 -11.90 11.41 -2.92
N TYR A 38 -13.07 11.06 -3.47
CA TYR A 38 -13.49 9.66 -3.56
C TYR A 38 -12.55 8.81 -4.41
N MET A 39 -12.09 9.36 -5.54
CA MET A 39 -11.13 8.68 -6.42
C MET A 39 -9.79 8.47 -5.70
N MET A 40 -9.30 9.49 -4.98
CA MET A 40 -8.08 9.39 -4.18
C MET A 40 -8.15 8.29 -3.13
N TYR A 41 -9.22 8.27 -2.32
CA TYR A 41 -9.42 7.23 -1.31
C TYR A 41 -9.61 5.84 -1.94
N GLY A 42 -10.33 5.75 -3.05
CA GLY A 42 -10.47 4.51 -3.81
C GLY A 42 -9.13 3.94 -4.25
N CYS A 43 -8.29 4.78 -4.88
CA CYS A 43 -6.93 4.40 -5.27
C CYS A 43 -6.08 3.99 -4.06
N LEU A 44 -6.15 4.73 -2.96
CA LEU A 44 -5.41 4.42 -1.73
C LEU A 44 -5.80 3.05 -1.15
N PHE A 45 -7.09 2.74 -1.09
CA PHE A 45 -7.55 1.45 -0.55
C PHE A 45 -7.28 0.28 -1.49
N LEU A 46 -7.22 0.52 -2.81
CA LEU A 46 -6.99 -0.52 -3.82
C LEU A 46 -5.53 -0.66 -4.25
N LYS A 47 -4.61 0.23 -3.84
CA LYS A 47 -3.21 0.24 -4.29
C LYS A 47 -2.47 -1.10 -4.17
N ASP A 48 -2.81 -1.88 -3.15
CA ASP A 48 -2.19 -3.18 -2.87
C ASP A 48 -2.86 -4.37 -3.56
N VAL A 49 -3.98 -4.13 -4.26
CA VAL A 49 -4.71 -5.12 -5.05
C VAL A 49 -4.14 -5.24 -6.46
N LEU A 50 -3.38 -4.23 -6.92
CA LEU A 50 -2.82 -4.14 -8.29
C LEU A 50 -2.01 -5.38 -8.71
N SER A 51 -1.39 -6.10 -7.76
CA SER A 51 -0.64 -7.31 -8.04
C SER A 51 -0.76 -8.35 -6.93
N LYS A 52 -0.57 -9.63 -7.29
CA LYS A 52 -0.36 -10.74 -6.34
C LYS A 52 0.89 -10.57 -5.47
N LYS A 53 1.68 -9.52 -5.63
CA LYS A 53 2.79 -9.19 -4.72
C LYS A 53 2.52 -7.95 -3.87
N GLY A 54 1.45 -7.19 -4.11
CA GLY A 54 1.15 -5.93 -3.43
C GLY A 54 1.25 -4.74 -4.37
N SER A 55 1.42 -3.55 -3.81
CA SER A 55 1.49 -2.29 -4.55
C SER A 55 2.76 -2.11 -5.40
N LEU A 56 2.71 -1.13 -6.32
CA LEU A 56 3.83 -0.80 -7.21
C LEU A 56 5.08 -0.38 -6.43
N GLY A 57 4.96 0.44 -5.39
CA GLY A 57 6.08 0.84 -4.55
C GLY A 57 6.74 -0.34 -3.84
N LYS A 58 5.96 -1.37 -3.47
CA LYS A 58 6.52 -2.60 -2.89
C LYS A 58 7.29 -3.39 -3.93
N LEU A 59 6.74 -3.54 -5.14
CA LEU A 59 7.42 -4.19 -6.26
C LEU A 59 8.76 -3.52 -6.57
N ILE A 60 8.79 -2.19 -6.66
CA ILE A 60 10.00 -1.39 -6.94
C ILE A 60 11.09 -1.64 -5.88
N LEU A 61 10.71 -1.79 -4.60
CA LEU A 61 11.67 -1.99 -3.51
C LEU A 61 11.98 -3.46 -3.19
N GLY A 62 11.51 -4.40 -4.02
CA GLY A 62 11.71 -5.83 -3.80
C GLY A 62 10.99 -6.34 -2.54
N LEU A 63 9.83 -5.77 -2.24
CA LEU A 63 8.95 -6.18 -1.16
C LEU A 63 7.73 -6.89 -1.74
N LYS A 64 7.21 -7.86 -0.98
CA LYS A 64 5.93 -8.49 -1.28
C LYS A 64 5.04 -8.54 -0.06
N LEU A 65 3.74 -8.53 -0.32
CA LEU A 65 2.73 -8.79 0.67
C LEU A 65 2.40 -10.27 0.73
N GLU A 66 2.52 -10.83 1.93
CA GLU A 66 2.22 -12.21 2.25
C GLU A 66 0.97 -12.27 3.14
N THR A 67 0.13 -13.25 2.88
CA THR A 67 -1.09 -13.52 3.64
C THR A 67 -1.06 -14.97 4.07
N ASN A 68 -1.31 -15.26 5.35
CA ASN A 68 -1.25 -16.63 5.88
C ASN A 68 -2.21 -17.61 5.18
N ASN A 69 -3.26 -17.10 4.52
CA ASN A 69 -4.19 -17.90 3.71
C ASN A 69 -4.60 -17.11 2.46
N ASN A 70 -4.56 -17.76 1.29
CA ASN A 70 -4.97 -17.17 0.02
C ASN A 70 -6.49 -17.08 -0.14
N GLN A 71 -7.25 -17.85 0.64
CA GLN A 71 -8.70 -17.74 0.68
C GLN A 71 -9.07 -16.37 1.28
N TYR A 72 -9.78 -15.55 0.49
CA TYR A 72 -10.14 -14.15 0.79
C TYR A 72 -8.96 -13.15 0.81
N ARG A 73 -7.90 -13.43 0.07
CA ARG A 73 -6.73 -12.55 -0.02
C ARG A 73 -7.11 -11.09 -0.33
N TYR A 74 -7.90 -10.84 -1.38
CA TYR A 74 -8.27 -9.47 -1.77
C TYR A 74 -9.08 -8.74 -0.69
N PHE A 75 -10.07 -9.43 -0.11
CA PHE A 75 -10.84 -8.87 1.00
C PHE A 75 -9.94 -8.49 2.18
N ARG A 76 -9.01 -9.37 2.59
CA ARG A 76 -8.05 -9.05 3.66
C ARG A 76 -7.19 -7.83 3.31
N ILE A 77 -6.69 -7.74 2.08
CA ILE A 77 -5.84 -6.63 1.63
C ILE A 77 -6.60 -5.30 1.68
N ILE A 78 -7.84 -5.29 1.15
CA ILE A 78 -8.69 -4.10 1.12
C ILE A 78 -9.08 -3.69 2.54
N SER A 79 -9.59 -4.63 3.34
CA SER A 79 -9.97 -4.38 4.74
C SER A 79 -8.79 -3.88 5.60
N ARG A 80 -7.59 -4.38 5.32
CA ARG A 80 -6.35 -3.87 5.92
C ARG A 80 -5.99 -2.47 5.47
N ASN A 81 -6.38 -2.02 4.29
CA ASN A 81 -6.13 -0.65 3.87
C ASN A 81 -7.16 0.34 4.43
N PHE A 82 -8.35 -0.10 4.81
CA PHE A 82 -9.31 0.75 5.53
C PHE A 82 -8.77 1.25 6.88
N SER A 83 -7.83 0.54 7.52
CA SER A 83 -7.17 1.05 8.73
C SER A 83 -6.29 2.28 8.48
N LEU A 84 -5.96 2.60 7.21
CA LEU A 84 -5.27 3.85 6.84
C LEU A 84 -6.11 5.10 7.12
N VAL A 85 -7.41 4.99 7.37
CA VAL A 85 -8.20 6.13 7.88
C VAL A 85 -7.62 6.63 9.22
N LEU A 86 -7.03 5.73 10.01
CA LEU A 86 -6.32 6.03 11.25
C LEU A 86 -4.82 6.25 11.01
N TRP A 87 -4.43 6.85 9.88
CA TRP A 87 -3.03 6.99 9.46
C TRP A 87 -2.08 7.56 10.52
N PRO A 88 -2.45 8.54 11.40
CA PRO A 88 -1.51 9.04 12.40
C PRO A 88 -1.16 7.95 13.42
N ILE A 89 -2.17 7.18 13.82
CA ILE A 89 -2.03 6.07 14.77
C ILE A 89 -1.26 4.93 14.11
N GLU A 90 -1.57 4.59 12.86
CA GLU A 90 -0.83 3.58 12.10
C GLU A 90 0.65 3.93 11.96
N ALA A 91 0.99 5.21 11.74
CA ALA A 91 2.37 5.67 11.61
C ALA A 91 3.16 5.51 12.94
N ILE A 92 2.53 5.83 14.07
CA ILE A 92 3.12 5.63 15.40
C ILE A 92 3.36 4.13 15.64
N VAL A 93 2.33 3.30 15.43
CA VAL A 93 2.42 1.85 15.62
C VAL A 93 3.48 1.24 14.70
N PHE A 94 3.54 1.68 13.44
CA PHE A 94 4.55 1.22 12.49
C PHE A 94 5.97 1.60 12.92
N THR A 95 6.18 2.79 13.45
CA THR A 95 7.50 3.25 13.88
C THR A 95 8.02 2.40 15.05
N ILE A 96 7.17 2.17 16.06
CA ILE A 96 7.49 1.38 17.25
C ILE A 96 7.66 -0.11 16.88
N TYR A 97 6.63 -0.72 16.31
CA TYR A 97 6.55 -2.17 16.15
C TYR A 97 7.01 -2.68 14.77
N GLY A 98 7.21 -1.80 13.80
CA GLY A 98 7.60 -2.19 12.43
C GLY A 98 6.47 -2.81 11.60
N LYS A 99 5.24 -2.88 12.13
CA LYS A 99 4.02 -3.33 11.44
C LYS A 99 2.88 -2.36 11.72
N ARG A 100 1.89 -2.30 10.84
CA ARG A 100 0.71 -1.43 11.00
C ARG A 100 -0.40 -2.16 11.73
N ILE A 101 -1.36 -1.42 12.28
CA ILE A 101 -2.53 -1.99 12.96
C ILE A 101 -3.27 -2.95 12.04
N GLY A 102 -3.52 -2.55 10.79
CA GLY A 102 -4.14 -3.42 9.80
C GLY A 102 -3.39 -4.74 9.60
N ASP A 103 -2.05 -4.71 9.60
CA ASP A 103 -1.24 -5.92 9.41
C ASP A 103 -1.50 -6.96 10.53
N TYR A 104 -1.67 -6.50 11.78
CA TYR A 104 -2.02 -7.35 12.92
C TYR A 104 -3.43 -7.90 12.83
N ILE A 105 -4.42 -7.04 12.56
CA ILE A 105 -5.85 -7.43 12.53
C ILE A 105 -6.10 -8.45 11.42
N PHE A 106 -5.56 -8.20 10.22
CA PHE A 106 -5.84 -9.01 9.04
C PHE A 106 -4.82 -10.13 8.80
N LYS A 107 -3.85 -10.31 9.71
CA LYS A 107 -2.80 -11.34 9.66
C LYS A 107 -2.06 -11.32 8.31
N THR A 108 -1.60 -10.14 7.92
CA THR A 108 -0.80 -9.94 6.71
C THR A 108 0.61 -9.51 7.08
N ASP A 109 1.61 -9.92 6.31
CA ASP A 109 2.98 -9.50 6.52
C ASP A 109 3.62 -8.94 5.26
N VAL A 110 4.56 -8.01 5.45
CA VAL A 110 5.42 -7.55 4.36
C VAL A 110 6.75 -8.25 4.52
N VAL A 111 7.24 -8.86 3.46
CA VAL A 111 8.50 -9.61 3.43
C VAL A 111 9.32 -9.22 2.20
N LEU A 112 10.60 -9.57 2.20
CA LEU A 112 11.45 -9.41 1.01
C LEU A 112 11.03 -10.39 -0.09
N ASP A 113 11.03 -9.93 -1.34
CA ASP A 113 10.82 -10.79 -2.50
C ASP A 113 12.18 -11.31 -3.00
N ASN A 114 12.55 -12.50 -2.56
CA ASN A 114 13.85 -13.12 -2.87
C ASN A 114 14.12 -13.26 -4.37
N LYS A 115 13.08 -13.31 -5.21
CA LYS A 115 13.23 -13.42 -6.67
C LYS A 115 13.92 -12.23 -7.35
N ILE A 116 13.97 -11.06 -6.70
CA ILE A 116 14.64 -9.87 -7.24
C ILE A 116 16.11 -9.81 -6.79
N ASN A 117 16.46 -10.48 -5.67
CA ASN A 117 17.84 -10.53 -5.20
C ASN A 117 18.71 -11.55 -5.95
N ASP A 118 18.12 -12.56 -6.59
CA ASP A 118 18.87 -13.56 -7.39
C ASP A 118 19.20 -13.06 -8.82
N SER A 119 18.79 -11.83 -9.15
CA SER A 119 18.94 -11.22 -10.49
C SER A 119 19.87 -9.98 -10.50
N ILE A 120 20.65 -9.76 -9.43
CA ILE A 120 21.67 -8.70 -9.32
C ILE A 120 23.02 -9.34 -9.03
#